data_AF-A0AAD6EBM2-F1
#
_entry.id   AF-A0AAD6EBM2-F1
#
_cell.length_a   1.000
_cell.length_b   1.000
_cell.length_c   1.000
_cell.angle_alpha   90.00
_cell.angle_beta   90.00
_cell.angle_gamma   90.00
#
_symmetry.space_group_name_H-M   'P 1'
#
loop_
_entity.id
_entity.type
_entity.pdbx_description
1 polymer ?
#
loop_
_entity_poly.entity_id
_entity_poly.type
_entity_poly.pdbx_seq_one_letter_code
_entity_poly.pdbx_strand_id
1 'polypeptide(L)'
;MDGRHNKLKLGANAILGVSMACARAGVAHLDSPLYEFLRRESGPKKPFVMPVPFFDVLNGVLHSGNSMAFQETMIAPVGASPFTEAVQMGSEVFQQLKKVIVKKFGPSATGVGDEAGFAPPISQPHEALNLLVAAVSLATYTGRIKFAIDPASSEFFRDGHCDIGFKDDKPNLQSPKQLAELYCSVLQNYPIVLLENPFAETDWDSWIEFNKNCPVELVRDDSPVTNTKVQFYATQNQPNRHYLRSN
;
A
#
# COMPACT_ATOMS: atom_id res chain seq x y z
N MET A 1 -27.67 -18.43 -1.89
CA MET A 1 -27.06 -19.71 -1.45
C MET A 1 -26.47 -19.60 -0.04
N ASP A 2 -25.52 -18.70 0.21
CA ASP A 2 -24.96 -18.50 1.56
C ASP A 2 -25.98 -17.86 2.53
N GLY A 3 -26.58 -16.73 2.13
CA GLY A 3 -27.66 -16.08 2.88
C GLY A 3 -27.22 -15.29 4.12
N ARG A 4 -25.93 -15.29 4.49
CA ARG A 4 -25.40 -14.46 5.59
C ARG A 4 -24.62 -13.28 5.03
N HIS A 5 -24.74 -12.12 5.70
CA HIS A 5 -24.04 -10.90 5.29
C HIS A 5 -22.50 -11.05 5.29
N ASN A 6 -21.96 -11.88 6.18
CA ASN A 6 -20.53 -12.12 6.34
C ASN A 6 -20.01 -13.38 5.63
N LYS A 7 -20.84 -14.04 4.80
CA LYS A 7 -20.45 -15.22 4.02
C LYS A 7 -19.96 -16.42 4.86
N LEU A 8 -20.25 -16.47 6.17
CA LEU A 8 -19.72 -17.51 7.07
C LEU A 8 -20.36 -18.89 6.92
N LYS A 9 -21.45 -19.04 6.14
CA LYS A 9 -22.08 -20.36 5.99
C LYS A 9 -21.31 -21.23 5.00
N LEU A 10 -20.88 -20.64 3.89
CA LEU A 10 -20.12 -21.34 2.84
C LEU A 10 -18.62 -20.99 2.89
N GLY A 11 -18.25 -19.86 3.51
CA GLY A 11 -16.91 -19.32 3.50
C GLY A 11 -16.68 -18.36 2.33
N ALA A 12 -16.11 -17.19 2.60
CA ALA A 12 -15.81 -16.20 1.58
C ALA A 12 -14.83 -16.75 0.53
N ASN A 13 -13.81 -17.50 0.96
CA ASN A 13 -12.84 -18.17 0.11
C ASN A 13 -13.47 -19.18 -0.87
N ALA A 14 -14.45 -19.98 -0.43
CA ALA A 14 -15.14 -20.92 -1.30
C ALA A 14 -16.00 -20.20 -2.34
N ILE A 15 -16.72 -19.15 -1.92
CA ILE A 15 -17.54 -18.32 -2.82
C ILE A 15 -16.66 -17.60 -3.84
N LEU A 16 -15.54 -17.01 -3.40
CA LEU A 16 -14.61 -16.29 -4.26
C LEU A 16 -13.99 -17.22 -5.32
N GLY A 17 -13.56 -18.42 -4.91
CA GLY A 17 -13.00 -19.40 -5.84
C GLY A 17 -13.96 -19.76 -6.98
N VAL A 18 -15.23 -20.04 -6.65
CA VAL A 18 -16.27 -20.32 -7.66
C VAL A 18 -16.56 -19.09 -8.51
N SER A 19 -16.64 -17.90 -7.91
CA SER A 19 -16.88 -16.64 -8.63
C SER A 19 -15.80 -16.37 -9.70
N MET A 20 -14.52 -16.50 -9.33
CA MET A 20 -13.39 -16.33 -10.25
C MET A 20 -13.37 -17.40 -11.35
N ALA A 21 -13.71 -18.65 -11.01
CA ALA A 21 -13.81 -19.74 -11.99
C ALA A 21 -14.92 -19.48 -13.01
N CYS A 22 -16.09 -18.99 -12.57
CA CYS A 22 -17.19 -18.59 -13.46
C CYS A 22 -16.78 -17.47 -14.42
N ALA A 23 -16.07 -16.45 -13.94
CA ALA A 23 -15.56 -15.38 -14.81
C ALA A 23 -14.61 -15.94 -15.89
N ARG A 24 -13.69 -16.83 -15.52
CA ARG A 24 -12.79 -17.50 -16.48
C ARG A 24 -13.52 -18.40 -17.47
N ALA A 25 -14.59 -19.08 -17.05
CA ALA A 25 -15.43 -19.86 -17.95
C ALA A 25 -16.16 -18.96 -18.96
N GLY A 26 -16.67 -17.81 -18.53
CA GLY A 26 -17.28 -16.79 -19.40
C GLY A 26 -16.30 -16.25 -20.45
N VAL A 27 -15.07 -15.96 -20.04
CA VAL A 27 -13.94 -15.59 -20.92
C VAL A 27 -13.70 -16.65 -22.00
N ALA A 28 -13.61 -17.93 -21.62
CA ALA A 28 -13.39 -19.03 -22.55
C ALA A 28 -14.55 -19.23 -23.53
N HIS A 29 -15.80 -19.03 -23.09
CA HIS A 29 -16.97 -19.12 -23.95
C HIS A 29 -17.04 -17.97 -24.98
N LEU A 30 -16.64 -16.76 -24.59
CA LEU A 30 -16.70 -15.56 -25.41
C LEU A 30 -15.45 -15.33 -26.27
N ASP A 31 -14.45 -16.21 -26.18
CA ASP A 31 -13.14 -16.09 -26.84
C ASP A 31 -12.55 -14.67 -26.71
N SER A 32 -12.53 -14.16 -25.47
CA SER A 32 -12.08 -12.79 -25.17
C SER A 32 -11.13 -12.78 -23.98
N PRO A 33 -10.13 -11.87 -23.94
CA PRO A 33 -9.24 -11.75 -22.78
C PRO A 33 -10.01 -11.39 -21.49
N LEU A 34 -9.53 -11.88 -20.34
CA LEU A 34 -10.17 -11.64 -19.04
C LEU A 34 -10.40 -10.14 -18.74
N TYR A 35 -9.45 -9.28 -19.06
CA TYR A 35 -9.60 -7.83 -18.82
C TYR A 35 -10.72 -7.19 -19.66
N GLU A 36 -11.00 -7.69 -20.88
CA GLU A 36 -12.09 -7.20 -21.71
C GLU A 36 -13.43 -7.71 -21.19
N PHE A 37 -13.49 -8.97 -20.74
CA PHE A 37 -14.65 -9.51 -20.04
C PHE A 37 -14.98 -8.67 -18.79
N LEU A 38 -13.99 -8.45 -17.92
CA LEU A 38 -14.18 -7.64 -16.71
C LEU A 38 -14.59 -6.20 -17.02
N ARG A 39 -14.04 -5.58 -18.08
CA ARG A 39 -14.47 -4.24 -18.53
C ARG A 39 -15.95 -4.22 -18.93
N ARG A 40 -16.43 -5.24 -19.63
CA ARG A 40 -17.84 -5.34 -20.02
C ARG A 40 -18.76 -5.47 -18.81
N GLU A 41 -18.38 -6.29 -17.83
CA GLU A 41 -19.16 -6.52 -16.62
C GLU A 41 -19.13 -5.32 -15.65
N SER A 42 -18.01 -4.60 -15.58
CA SER A 42 -17.85 -3.47 -14.65
C SER A 42 -18.26 -2.10 -15.21
N GLY A 43 -18.36 -1.95 -16.54
CA GLY A 43 -18.81 -0.71 -17.20
C GLY A 43 -17.76 0.34 -17.63
N PRO A 44 -16.43 0.24 -17.38
CA PRO A 44 -15.47 1.20 -17.93
C PRO A 44 -15.50 1.29 -19.46
N LYS A 45 -15.29 2.50 -19.97
CA LYS A 45 -15.21 2.80 -21.41
C LYS A 45 -13.75 2.72 -21.89
N LYS A 46 -13.58 2.53 -23.21
CA LYS A 46 -12.26 2.60 -23.88
C LYS A 46 -11.79 4.07 -23.97
N PRO A 47 -10.47 4.33 -24.14
CA PRO A 47 -9.37 3.36 -24.19
C PRO A 47 -9.08 2.70 -22.85
N PHE A 48 -8.41 1.54 -22.88
CA PHE A 48 -7.86 0.93 -21.67
C PHE A 48 -6.76 1.83 -21.10
N VAL A 49 -6.65 1.82 -19.77
CA VAL A 49 -5.59 2.52 -19.04
C VAL A 49 -4.74 1.48 -18.34
N MET A 50 -3.43 1.54 -18.56
CA MET A 50 -2.48 0.72 -17.81
C MET A 50 -2.20 1.41 -16.46
N PRO A 51 -2.19 0.66 -15.34
CA PRO A 51 -1.93 1.24 -14.03
C PRO A 51 -0.46 1.63 -13.89
N VAL A 52 -0.17 2.60 -13.04
CA VAL A 52 1.18 2.76 -12.49
C VAL A 52 1.38 1.66 -11.47
N PRO A 53 2.40 0.80 -11.60
CA PRO A 53 2.69 -0.20 -10.59
C PRO A 53 3.29 0.46 -9.34
N PHE A 54 2.74 0.13 -8.17
CA PHE A 54 3.34 0.43 -6.88
C PHE A 54 4.08 -0.86 -6.46
N PHE A 55 5.41 -0.81 -6.46
CA PHE A 55 6.23 -1.94 -6.06
C PHE A 55 6.59 -1.78 -4.60
N ASP A 56 6.16 -2.70 -3.75
CA ASP A 56 6.72 -2.83 -2.42
C ASP A 56 8.18 -3.29 -2.51
N VAL A 57 9.06 -2.52 -1.87
CA VAL A 57 10.53 -2.70 -1.97
C VAL A 57 11.23 -2.67 -0.63
N LEU A 58 10.55 -2.24 0.43
CA LEU A 58 11.04 -2.22 1.81
C LEU A 58 9.89 -2.57 2.76
N ASN A 59 10.07 -3.66 3.49
CA ASN A 59 9.12 -4.11 4.49
C ASN A 59 9.54 -3.67 5.89
N GLY A 60 8.56 -3.19 6.66
CA GLY A 60 8.67 -3.06 8.10
C GLY A 60 8.24 -4.31 8.83
N VAL A 61 7.79 -4.12 10.05
CA VAL A 61 7.96 -5.10 11.11
C VAL A 61 7.03 -6.31 11.05
N LEU A 62 5.82 -6.18 10.53
CA LEU A 62 4.87 -7.31 10.54
C LEU A 62 5.25 -8.36 9.50
N HIS A 63 5.86 -7.89 8.42
CA HIS A 63 6.38 -8.71 7.33
C HIS A 63 7.90 -8.94 7.43
N SER A 64 8.54 -8.55 8.55
CA SER A 64 9.99 -8.71 8.71
C SER A 64 10.54 -8.68 10.15
N GLY A 65 11.86 -8.85 10.29
CA GLY A 65 12.56 -8.88 11.58
C GLY A 65 13.19 -7.55 12.05
N ASN A 66 12.92 -6.42 11.38
CA ASN A 66 13.45 -5.11 11.81
C ASN A 66 12.58 -4.48 12.93
N SER A 67 12.72 -3.18 13.23
CA SER A 67 11.87 -2.47 14.20
C SER A 67 11.05 -1.32 13.58
N MET A 68 11.04 -1.19 12.25
CA MET A 68 10.27 -0.16 11.57
C MET A 68 8.79 -0.49 11.59
N ALA A 69 8.00 0.31 12.31
CA ALA A 69 6.56 0.07 12.46
C ALA A 69 5.78 0.10 11.14
N PHE A 70 6.15 0.95 10.17
CA PHE A 70 5.41 1.06 8.91
C PHE A 70 5.60 -0.17 8.04
N GLN A 71 4.50 -0.77 7.59
CA GLN A 71 4.48 -2.07 6.94
C GLN A 71 5.16 -2.09 5.57
N GLU A 72 4.83 -1.15 4.69
CA GLU A 72 5.33 -1.10 3.31
C GLU A 72 5.86 0.28 2.96
N THR A 73 6.97 0.30 2.22
CA THR A 73 7.47 1.50 1.55
C THR A 73 7.73 1.17 0.10
N MET A 74 6.93 1.76 -0.78
CA MET A 74 6.84 1.42 -2.18
C MET A 74 7.48 2.47 -3.09
N ILE A 75 7.83 2.05 -4.30
CA ILE A 75 8.18 2.93 -5.42
C ILE A 75 7.10 2.88 -6.51
N ALA A 76 6.82 4.04 -7.11
CA ALA A 76 5.83 4.21 -8.17
C ALA A 76 6.47 4.94 -9.37
N PRO A 77 6.77 4.24 -10.48
CA PRO A 77 7.35 4.83 -11.69
C PRO A 77 6.36 5.68 -12.52
N VAL A 78 5.87 6.78 -11.96
CA VAL A 78 4.85 7.65 -12.59
C VAL A 78 5.31 8.33 -13.89
N GLY A 79 6.62 8.47 -14.08
CA GLY A 79 7.21 9.10 -15.27
C GLY A 79 7.45 8.12 -16.42
N ALA A 80 7.05 6.86 -16.28
CA ALA A 80 7.25 5.81 -17.28
C ALA A 80 6.10 5.77 -18.31
N SER A 81 6.44 5.56 -19.58
CA SER A 81 5.48 5.20 -20.62
C SER A 81 6.23 4.53 -21.76
N PRO A 82 5.94 3.25 -22.09
CA PRO A 82 4.79 2.44 -21.65
C PRO A 82 4.97 1.71 -20.30
N PHE A 83 3.98 0.91 -19.89
CA PHE A 83 4.02 0.10 -18.66
C PHE A 83 5.26 -0.80 -18.54
N THR A 84 5.80 -1.30 -19.65
CA THR A 84 7.04 -2.10 -19.62
C THR A 84 8.25 -1.29 -19.15
N GLU A 85 8.30 0.02 -19.45
CA GLU A 85 9.31 0.92 -18.88
C GLU A 85 9.11 1.06 -17.38
N ALA A 86 7.87 1.12 -16.89
CA ALA A 86 7.59 1.19 -15.44
C ALA A 86 8.13 -0.03 -14.70
N VAL A 87 7.92 -1.23 -15.26
CA VAL A 87 8.46 -2.49 -14.71
C VAL A 87 9.99 -2.50 -14.73
N GLN A 88 10.60 -2.05 -15.83
CA GLN A 88 12.05 -1.93 -15.93
C GLN A 88 12.61 -0.98 -14.86
N MET A 89 12.05 0.23 -14.75
CA MET A 89 12.44 1.23 -13.76
C MET A 89 12.34 0.68 -12.33
N GLY A 90 11.23 0.03 -12.00
CA GLY A 90 11.03 -0.62 -10.71
C GLY A 90 12.10 -1.67 -10.40
N SER A 91 12.37 -2.55 -11.37
CA SER A 91 13.38 -3.62 -11.23
C SER A 91 14.79 -3.06 -11.02
N GLU A 92 15.18 -2.05 -11.80
CA GLU A 92 16.51 -1.43 -11.70
C GLU A 92 16.69 -0.72 -10.35
N VAL A 93 15.68 0.01 -9.87
CA VAL A 93 15.71 0.66 -8.55
C VAL A 93 15.79 -0.37 -7.44
N PHE A 94 15.06 -1.48 -7.53
CA PHE A 94 15.15 -2.57 -6.56
C PHE A 94 16.57 -3.15 -6.48
N GLN A 95 17.24 -3.34 -7.61
CA GLN A 95 18.64 -3.80 -7.63
C GLN A 95 19.62 -2.75 -7.06
N GLN A 96 19.39 -1.46 -7.32
CA GLN A 96 20.21 -0.40 -6.71
C GLN A 96 19.96 -0.29 -5.20
N LEU A 97 18.71 -0.43 -4.77
CA LEU A 97 18.33 -0.45 -3.36
C LEU A 97 19.05 -1.57 -2.61
N LYS A 98 19.11 -2.77 -3.18
CA LYS A 98 19.92 -3.87 -2.63
C LYS A 98 21.36 -3.43 -2.37
N LYS A 99 22.01 -2.78 -3.35
CA LYS A 99 23.40 -2.29 -3.19
C LYS A 99 23.53 -1.23 -2.11
N VAL A 100 22.57 -0.31 -2.02
CA VAL A 100 22.54 0.72 -0.96
C VAL A 100 22.43 0.06 0.41
N ILE A 101 21.56 -0.93 0.56
CA ILE A 101 21.38 -1.69 1.80
C ILE A 101 22.67 -2.44 2.15
N VAL A 102 23.25 -3.21 1.23
CA VAL A 102 24.50 -3.95 1.46
C VAL A 102 25.62 -3.00 1.90
N LYS A 103 25.73 -1.84 1.26
CA LYS A 103 26.75 -0.84 1.59
C LYS A 103 26.56 -0.27 3.00
N LYS A 104 25.31 -0.06 3.43
CA LYS A 104 25.00 0.59 4.72
C LYS A 104 24.96 -0.40 5.89
N PHE A 105 24.42 -1.60 5.68
CA PHE A 105 24.08 -2.55 6.74
C PHE A 105 24.75 -3.92 6.57
N GLY A 106 25.49 -4.13 5.48
CA GLY A 106 26.14 -5.39 5.16
C GLY A 106 25.27 -6.37 4.36
N PRO A 107 25.88 -7.43 3.82
CA PRO A 107 25.22 -8.37 2.90
C PRO A 107 24.08 -9.17 3.54
N SER A 108 24.08 -9.37 4.86
CA SER A 108 23.02 -10.07 5.58
C SER A 108 21.70 -9.29 5.67
N ALA A 109 21.73 -7.97 5.43
CA ALA A 109 20.57 -7.10 5.52
C ALA A 109 19.67 -7.11 4.27
N THR A 110 19.94 -7.99 3.29
CA THR A 110 19.11 -8.15 2.08
C THR A 110 18.13 -9.32 2.18
N GLY A 111 17.80 -9.76 3.39
CA GLY A 111 16.66 -10.65 3.60
C GLY A 111 15.39 -9.99 3.07
N VAL A 112 14.51 -10.79 2.48
CA VAL A 112 13.23 -10.32 1.94
C VAL A 112 12.09 -10.71 2.86
N GLY A 113 11.10 -9.83 3.01
CA GLY A 113 9.85 -10.11 3.70
C GLY A 113 8.88 -10.92 2.85
N ASP A 114 7.66 -11.08 3.35
CA ASP A 114 6.61 -11.88 2.73
C ASP A 114 6.19 -11.38 1.34
N GLU A 115 6.33 -10.07 1.09
CA GLU A 115 6.00 -9.40 -0.18
C GLU A 115 7.22 -9.09 -1.05
N ALA A 116 8.34 -9.75 -0.76
CA ALA A 116 9.62 -9.64 -1.48
C ALA A 116 10.37 -8.30 -1.38
N GLY A 117 9.86 -7.32 -0.61
CA GLY A 117 10.62 -6.14 -0.20
C GLY A 117 11.79 -6.49 0.72
N PHE A 118 12.83 -5.66 0.75
CA PHE A 118 13.96 -5.88 1.68
C PHE A 118 13.59 -5.48 3.10
N ALA A 119 14.20 -6.16 4.08
CA ALA A 119 14.02 -5.89 5.49
C ALA A 119 15.33 -5.51 6.21
N PRO A 120 15.94 -4.36 5.87
CA PRO A 120 17.15 -3.91 6.56
C PRO A 120 16.85 -3.53 8.03
N PRO A 121 17.87 -3.45 8.90
CA PRO A 121 17.70 -3.03 10.30
C PRO A 121 17.49 -1.52 10.40
N ILE A 122 16.27 -1.08 10.08
CA ILE A 122 15.79 0.30 10.17
C ILE A 122 14.66 0.39 11.18
N SER A 123 14.49 1.57 11.77
CA SER A 123 13.47 1.83 12.80
C SER A 123 12.57 3.02 12.50
N GLN A 124 13.03 3.97 11.68
CA GLN A 124 12.29 5.21 11.41
C GLN A 124 11.89 5.35 9.94
N PRO A 125 10.71 5.90 9.62
CA PRO A 125 10.25 6.08 8.24
C PRO A 125 11.23 6.87 7.35
N HIS A 126 11.86 7.91 7.92
CA HIS A 126 12.87 8.70 7.22
C HIS A 126 14.08 7.86 6.77
N GLU A 127 14.45 6.82 7.52
CA GLU A 127 15.55 5.94 7.14
C GLU A 127 15.22 5.12 5.89
N ALA A 128 14.02 4.53 5.83
CA ALA A 128 13.53 3.82 4.65
C ALA A 128 13.49 4.74 3.42
N LEU A 129 12.87 5.91 3.58
CA LEU A 129 12.71 6.87 2.48
C LEU A 129 14.06 7.39 1.98
N ASN A 130 15.04 7.59 2.87
CA ASN A 130 16.41 7.96 2.48
C ASN A 130 17.10 6.85 1.66
N LEU A 131 16.86 5.57 1.97
CA LEU A 131 17.37 4.46 1.14
C LEU A 131 16.76 4.50 -0.26
N LEU A 132 15.45 4.75 -0.37
CA LEU A 132 14.77 4.87 -1.66
C LEU A 132 15.27 6.07 -2.47
N VAL A 133 15.46 7.24 -1.85
CA VAL A 133 16.04 8.41 -2.52
C VAL A 133 17.42 8.06 -3.10
N ALA A 134 18.28 7.40 -2.33
CA ALA A 134 19.59 6.99 -2.79
C ALA A 134 19.51 5.96 -3.94
N ALA A 135 18.62 4.97 -3.84
CA ALA A 135 18.43 3.94 -4.86
C ALA A 135 17.91 4.52 -6.18
N VAL A 136 16.89 5.39 -6.12
CA VAL A 136 16.33 6.09 -7.29
C VAL A 136 17.37 6.98 -7.95
N SER A 137 18.18 7.68 -7.16
CA SER A 137 19.26 8.52 -7.70
C SER A 137 20.34 7.68 -8.39
N LEU A 138 20.73 6.53 -7.83
CA LEU A 138 21.70 5.63 -8.45
C LEU A 138 21.16 4.96 -9.72
N ALA A 139 19.85 4.73 -9.77
CA ALA A 139 19.16 4.23 -10.96
C ALA A 139 18.89 5.33 -12.01
N THR A 140 19.30 6.58 -11.75
CA THR A 140 19.12 7.73 -12.66
C THR A 140 17.65 8.08 -12.98
N TYR A 141 16.73 7.77 -12.06
CA TYR A 141 15.28 8.00 -12.23
C TYR A 141 14.69 9.07 -11.32
N THR A 142 15.53 9.96 -10.77
CA THR A 142 15.10 11.10 -9.95
C THR A 142 14.03 11.91 -10.68
N GLY A 143 12.92 12.19 -9.99
CA GLY A 143 11.77 12.92 -10.53
C GLY A 143 10.80 12.09 -11.37
N ARG A 144 11.21 10.92 -11.87
CA ARG A 144 10.35 9.98 -12.62
C ARG A 144 9.73 8.90 -11.73
N ILE A 145 10.28 8.69 -10.54
CA ILE A 145 9.76 7.76 -9.52
C ILE A 145 9.26 8.57 -8.32
N LYS A 146 8.08 8.20 -7.84
CA LYS A 146 7.44 8.67 -6.60
C LYS A 146 7.39 7.53 -5.59
N PHE A 147 7.00 7.82 -4.37
CA PHE A 147 6.87 6.83 -3.30
C PHE A 147 5.43 6.67 -2.84
N ALA A 148 5.16 5.54 -2.20
CA ALA A 148 3.99 5.36 -1.36
C ALA A 148 4.42 4.69 -0.06
N ILE A 149 3.60 4.86 0.97
CA ILE A 149 3.79 4.21 2.26
C ILE A 149 2.46 3.63 2.74
N ASP A 150 2.51 2.42 3.28
CA ASP A 150 1.44 1.84 4.08
C ASP A 150 1.96 1.62 5.50
N PRO A 151 1.61 2.48 6.47
CA PRO A 151 1.90 2.22 7.86
C PRO A 151 1.13 1.03 8.42
N ALA A 152 -0.05 0.65 7.89
CA ALA A 152 -0.94 -0.36 8.46
C ALA A 152 -1.23 -0.09 9.97
N SER A 153 -1.63 1.14 10.29
CA SER A 153 -1.61 1.66 11.67
C SER A 153 -2.48 0.91 12.66
N SER A 154 -3.49 0.16 12.18
CA SER A 154 -4.34 -0.72 13.01
C SER A 154 -3.52 -1.73 13.83
N GLU A 155 -2.40 -2.18 13.28
CA GLU A 155 -1.60 -3.26 13.84
C GLU A 155 -0.83 -2.84 15.11
N PHE A 156 -0.44 -1.57 15.17
CA PHE A 156 0.25 -0.96 16.31
C PHE A 156 -0.62 0.05 17.08
N PHE A 157 -1.93 0.07 16.84
CA PHE A 157 -2.87 0.91 17.60
C PHE A 157 -3.27 0.26 18.93
N ARG A 158 -3.09 0.98 20.03
CA ARG A 158 -3.44 0.55 21.40
C ARG A 158 -3.96 1.75 22.18
N ASP A 159 -5.14 1.60 22.80
CA ASP A 159 -5.71 2.58 23.74
C ASP A 159 -5.72 4.03 23.23
N GLY A 160 -6.14 4.25 21.98
CA GLY A 160 -6.24 5.58 21.38
C GLY A 160 -4.92 6.17 20.86
N HIS A 161 -3.83 5.40 20.94
CA HIS A 161 -2.49 5.80 20.50
C HIS A 161 -1.91 4.77 19.54
N CYS A 162 -0.96 5.19 18.71
CA CYS A 162 -0.17 4.30 17.87
C CYS A 162 1.22 4.12 18.47
N ASP A 163 1.62 2.88 18.76
CA ASP A 163 2.97 2.57 19.24
C ASP A 163 3.91 2.29 18.07
N ILE A 164 4.58 3.33 17.55
CA ILE A 164 5.53 3.15 16.43
C ILE A 164 6.85 2.50 16.87
N GLY A 165 7.00 2.20 18.16
CA GLY A 165 8.15 1.50 18.77
C GLY A 165 7.72 0.18 19.42
N PHE A 166 6.62 -0.43 18.98
CA PHE A 166 6.03 -1.59 19.68
C PHE A 166 6.90 -2.86 19.73
N LYS A 167 8.00 -2.90 18.97
CA LYS A 167 9.03 -3.94 19.05
C LYS A 167 10.34 -3.48 19.69
N ASP A 168 10.44 -2.22 20.08
CA ASP A 168 11.58 -1.69 20.82
C ASP A 168 11.42 -1.98 22.32
N ASP A 169 12.52 -1.86 23.09
CA ASP A 169 12.51 -2.04 24.55
C ASP A 169 11.58 -1.06 25.27
N LYS A 170 11.27 0.09 24.64
CA LYS A 170 10.39 1.12 25.19
C LYS A 170 9.35 1.51 24.14
N PRO A 171 8.06 1.58 24.51
CA PRO A 171 7.02 1.99 23.59
C PRO A 171 7.22 3.45 23.17
N ASN A 172 6.90 3.74 21.92
CA ASN A 172 6.88 5.08 21.34
C ASN A 172 5.45 5.43 20.95
N LEU A 173 4.67 5.80 21.96
CA LEU A 173 3.26 6.14 21.80
C LEU A 173 3.08 7.49 21.11
N GLN A 174 2.36 7.46 19.99
CA GLN A 174 1.96 8.62 19.21
C GLN A 174 0.45 8.83 19.38
N SER A 175 0.06 10.01 19.86
CA SER A 175 -1.33 10.45 19.71
C SER A 175 -1.66 10.66 18.22
N PRO A 176 -2.94 10.65 17.82
CA PRO A 176 -3.31 10.87 16.42
C PRO A 176 -2.76 12.18 15.84
N LYS A 177 -2.67 13.23 16.66
CA LYS A 177 -2.08 14.51 16.27
C LYS A 177 -0.57 14.38 15.97
N GLN A 178 0.18 13.71 16.85
CA GLN A 178 1.63 13.53 16.65
C GLN A 178 1.89 12.63 15.43
N LEU A 179 1.07 11.61 15.21
CA LEU A 179 1.16 10.75 14.04
C LEU A 179 0.84 11.51 12.74
N ALA A 180 -0.18 12.38 12.76
CA ALA A 180 -0.47 13.29 11.65
C ALA A 180 0.69 14.25 11.35
N GLU A 181 1.33 14.80 12.39
CA GLU A 181 2.53 15.66 12.24
C GLU A 181 3.70 14.89 11.63
N LEU A 182 3.92 13.62 12.03
CA LEU A 182 4.90 12.73 11.42
C LEU A 182 4.60 12.52 9.93
N TYR A 183 3.35 12.24 9.57
CA TYR A 183 2.96 12.10 8.15
C TYR A 183 3.20 13.39 7.37
N CYS A 184 2.78 14.53 7.89
CA CYS A 184 3.05 15.84 7.26
C CYS A 184 4.55 16.06 7.03
N SER A 185 5.40 15.71 8.00
CA SER A 185 6.85 15.79 7.86
C SER A 185 7.38 14.93 6.72
N VAL A 186 6.98 13.65 6.64
CA VAL A 186 7.46 12.78 5.53
C VAL A 186 6.92 13.22 4.18
N LEU A 187 5.65 13.65 4.09
CA LEU A 187 5.05 14.13 2.85
C LEU A 187 5.71 15.42 2.34
N GLN A 188 6.21 16.28 3.22
CA GLN A 188 6.93 17.51 2.85
C GLN A 188 8.35 17.23 2.36
N ASN A 189 9.00 16.20 2.90
CA ASN A 189 10.43 15.93 2.67
C ASN A 189 10.70 14.89 1.57
N TYR A 190 9.69 14.12 1.14
CA TYR A 190 9.86 13.05 0.16
C TYR A 190 8.79 13.09 -0.93
N PRO A 191 9.08 12.58 -2.15
CA PRO A 191 8.14 12.58 -3.27
C PRO A 191 7.06 11.50 -3.13
N ILE A 192 6.35 11.48 -2.01
CA ILE A 192 5.25 10.55 -1.73
C ILE A 192 4.00 11.04 -2.46
N VAL A 193 3.25 10.13 -3.07
CA VAL A 193 2.00 10.43 -3.78
C VAL A 193 0.80 9.66 -3.25
N LEU A 194 1.04 8.66 -2.40
CA LEU A 194 0.01 7.82 -1.80
C LEU A 194 0.41 7.46 -0.37
N LEU A 195 -0.52 7.59 0.56
CA LEU A 195 -0.40 7.17 1.95
C LEU A 195 -1.60 6.28 2.29
N GLU A 196 -1.33 5.01 2.52
CA GLU A 196 -2.33 4.00 2.85
C GLU A 196 -2.42 3.82 4.37
N ASN A 197 -3.60 3.50 4.92
CA ASN A 197 -3.86 3.25 6.36
C ASN A 197 -3.06 4.09 7.40
N PRO A 198 -3.03 5.44 7.30
CA PRO A 198 -2.38 6.31 8.29
C PRO A 198 -2.95 6.23 9.71
N PHE A 199 -4.20 5.78 9.87
CA PHE A 199 -4.86 5.64 11.18
C PHE A 199 -5.56 4.29 11.26
N ALA A 200 -5.81 3.83 12.48
CA ALA A 200 -6.44 2.54 12.74
C ALA A 200 -7.82 2.40 12.07
N GLU A 201 -8.22 1.16 11.78
CA GLU A 201 -9.53 0.84 11.18
C GLU A 201 -10.74 1.38 11.95
N THR A 202 -10.60 1.64 13.25
CA THR A 202 -11.66 2.20 14.10
C THR A 202 -11.57 3.72 14.29
N ASP A 203 -10.44 4.36 13.95
CA ASP A 203 -10.20 5.79 14.18
C ASP A 203 -10.62 6.65 12.98
N TRP A 204 -11.93 6.75 12.78
CA TRP A 204 -12.53 7.53 11.70
C TRP A 204 -12.35 9.04 11.86
N ASP A 205 -12.35 9.54 13.09
CA ASP A 205 -12.29 10.98 13.35
C ASP A 205 -10.92 11.52 12.94
N SER A 206 -9.84 10.84 13.31
CA SER A 206 -8.48 11.21 12.90
C SER A 206 -8.29 11.10 11.40
N TRP A 207 -8.84 10.06 10.76
CA TRP A 207 -8.84 9.92 9.30
C TRP A 207 -9.52 11.11 8.63
N ILE A 208 -10.75 11.44 9.04
CA ILE A 208 -11.54 12.52 8.45
C ILE A 208 -10.82 13.86 8.61
N GLU A 209 -10.28 14.12 9.81
CA GLU A 209 -9.57 15.36 10.09
C GLU A 209 -8.30 15.50 9.26
N PHE A 210 -7.47 14.45 9.22
CA PHE A 210 -6.24 14.46 8.42
C PHE A 210 -6.53 14.58 6.92
N ASN A 211 -7.58 13.93 6.42
CA ASN A 211 -7.93 13.96 5.01
C ASN A 211 -8.31 15.36 4.50
N LYS A 212 -8.82 16.26 5.36
CA LYS A 212 -9.17 17.63 4.96
C LYS A 212 -7.99 18.39 4.33
N ASN A 213 -6.78 18.10 4.79
CA ASN A 213 -5.57 18.84 4.40
C ASN A 213 -4.46 17.94 3.83
N CYS A 214 -4.72 16.64 3.64
CA CYS A 214 -3.70 15.72 3.13
C CYS A 214 -3.43 15.98 1.63
N PRO A 215 -2.19 16.35 1.25
CA PRO A 215 -1.87 16.78 -0.12
C PRO A 215 -1.73 15.62 -1.12
N VAL A 216 -1.73 14.37 -0.64
CA VAL A 216 -1.54 13.16 -1.44
C VAL A 216 -2.77 12.26 -1.38
N GLU A 217 -2.83 11.25 -2.24
CA GLU A 217 -3.88 10.24 -2.20
C GLU A 217 -3.85 9.50 -0.86
N LEU A 218 -5.00 9.39 -0.18
CA LEU A 218 -5.16 8.56 1.00
C LEU A 218 -5.94 7.31 0.63
N VAL A 219 -5.36 6.15 0.92
CA VAL A 219 -6.00 4.84 0.72
C VAL A 219 -6.31 4.22 2.07
N ARG A 220 -7.44 3.53 2.17
CA ARG A 220 -7.79 2.77 3.35
C ARG A 220 -8.20 1.37 2.96
N ASP A 221 -7.42 0.40 3.41
CA ASP A 221 -7.60 -1.03 3.15
C ASP A 221 -8.26 -1.74 4.34
N ASP A 222 -7.87 -1.38 5.57
CA ASP A 222 -8.36 -2.06 6.79
C ASP A 222 -9.81 -1.74 7.16
N SER A 223 -10.44 -0.77 6.50
CA SER A 223 -11.85 -0.48 6.77
C SER A 223 -12.71 -1.63 6.26
N PRO A 224 -13.65 -2.19 7.05
CA PRO A 224 -14.09 -3.57 6.90
C PRO A 224 -14.47 -3.91 5.46
N VAL A 225 -13.53 -4.59 4.79
CA VAL A 225 -13.69 -5.55 3.70
C VAL A 225 -14.60 -5.11 2.55
N THR A 226 -14.18 -4.15 1.72
CA THR A 226 -14.85 -3.84 0.44
C THR A 226 -16.38 -3.72 0.58
N ASN A 227 -16.81 -3.28 1.75
CA ASN A 227 -18.18 -3.39 2.17
C ASN A 227 -18.90 -2.18 1.62
N THR A 228 -19.85 -2.43 0.73
CA THR A 228 -20.58 -1.37 0.02
C THR A 228 -21.23 -0.36 0.97
N LYS A 229 -21.60 -0.76 2.21
CA LYS A 229 -22.14 0.16 3.22
C LYS A 229 -21.10 1.12 3.77
N VAL A 230 -19.87 0.65 3.97
CA VAL A 230 -18.73 1.45 4.47
C VAL A 230 -18.25 2.39 3.37
N GLN A 231 -18.13 1.89 2.14
CA GLN A 231 -17.84 2.70 0.96
C GLN A 231 -18.90 3.79 0.73
N PHE A 232 -20.18 3.47 0.94
CA PHE A 232 -21.26 4.45 0.85
C PHE A 232 -21.15 5.56 1.91
N TYR A 233 -20.81 5.20 3.16
CA TYR A 233 -20.59 6.20 4.22
C TYR A 233 -19.39 7.10 3.94
N ALA A 234 -18.31 6.55 3.40
CA ALA A 234 -17.13 7.30 3.00
C ALA A 234 -17.40 8.26 1.83
N THR A 235 -18.10 7.79 0.78
CA THR A 235 -18.40 8.59 -0.43
C THR A 235 -19.41 9.72 -0.18
N GLN A 236 -20.34 9.57 0.75
CA GLN A 236 -21.27 10.64 1.17
C GLN A 236 -20.55 11.80 1.87
N ASN A 237 -19.43 11.52 2.54
CA ASN A 237 -18.71 12.53 3.32
C ASN A 237 -17.44 13.05 2.61
N GLN A 238 -16.94 12.37 1.56
CA GLN A 238 -15.65 12.68 0.90
C GLN A 238 -15.64 12.30 -0.60
N PRO A 239 -15.67 13.28 -1.54
CA PRO A 239 -15.89 13.01 -2.97
C PRO A 239 -14.67 12.52 -3.77
N ASN A 240 -13.47 12.47 -3.20
CA ASN A 240 -12.24 12.17 -3.94
C ASN A 240 -11.38 11.11 -3.24
N ARG A 241 -11.69 9.79 -3.32
CA ARG A 241 -10.74 8.66 -3.10
C ARG A 241 -11.38 7.26 -3.21
N HIS A 242 -10.55 6.25 -3.50
CA HIS A 242 -10.94 4.87 -3.81
C HIS A 242 -10.69 3.89 -2.66
N TYR A 243 -11.56 2.87 -2.56
CA TYR A 243 -11.48 1.74 -1.62
C TYR A 243 -11.48 0.45 -2.44
N LEU A 244 -10.39 -0.30 -2.52
CA LEU A 244 -10.35 -1.53 -3.32
C LEU A 244 -9.50 -2.61 -2.66
N ARG A 245 -10.18 -3.62 -2.09
CA ARG A 245 -9.65 -4.98 -1.97
C ARG A 245 -10.67 -5.94 -2.55
N SER A 246 -10.26 -6.98 -3.27
CA SER A 246 -11.20 -8.03 -3.69
C SER A 246 -11.16 -9.17 -2.67
N ASN A 247 -12.06 -9.19 -1.69
CA ASN A 247 -12.26 -10.31 -0.75
C ASN A 247 -13.58 -11.04 -0.99
#